data_AF-A0A8J5F5C9-F1
#
_entry.id   AF-A0A8J5F5C9-F1
#
_cell.length_a   1.000
_cell.length_b   1.000
_cell.length_c   1.000
_cell.angle_alpha   90.00
_cell.angle_beta   90.00
_cell.angle_gamma   90.00
#
_symmetry.space_group_name_H-M   'P 1'
#
loop_
_entity.id
_entity.type
_entity.pdbx_description
1 polymer ?
#
loop_
_entity_poly.entity_id
_entity_poly.type
_entity_poly.pdbx_seq_one_letter_code
_entity_poly.pdbx_strand_id
1 'polypeptide(L)'
;MMFSAILLPGFFSGNFSFTERFTVKYAGAAIMYMVSKKLKKKYNITDERASLYEAAQTWTAALEGRDFLGGCKPNLADLAVFGVLRPIRYLSAGKDMVENTNISDWYQRMETAVGESVRITI
;
A
#
# COMPACT_ATOMS: atom_id res chain seq x y z
N MET A 1 3.90 -1.77 -6.76
CA MET A 1 5.26 -1.52 -7.30
C MET A 1 5.93 -0.22 -6.80
N MET A 2 5.28 0.64 -5.99
CA MET A 2 5.89 1.88 -5.46
C MET A 2 6.75 1.73 -4.19
N PHE A 3 6.71 0.59 -3.50
CA PHE A 3 7.46 0.41 -2.24
C PHE A 3 8.94 0.03 -2.42
N SER A 4 9.36 -0.40 -3.61
CA SER A 4 10.73 -0.90 -3.81
C SER A 4 11.78 0.22 -3.93
N ALA A 5 11.39 1.45 -4.24
CA ALA A 5 12.35 2.55 -4.43
C ALA A 5 12.85 3.18 -3.11
N ILE A 6 12.23 2.84 -1.98
CA ILE A 6 12.73 3.21 -0.64
C ILE A 6 13.70 2.13 -0.10
N LEU A 7 13.82 1.00 -0.79
CA LEU A 7 14.45 -0.23 -0.27
C LEU A 7 15.59 -0.72 -1.17
N LEU A 8 16.39 0.17 -1.75
CA LEU A 8 17.73 -0.22 -2.18
C LEU A 8 18.58 -0.44 -0.91
N PRO A 9 19.11 -1.66 -0.67
CA PRO A 9 19.75 -2.05 0.59
C PRO A 9 21.13 -1.40 0.81
N GLY A 10 21.41 -0.26 0.18
CA GLY A 10 22.67 0.50 0.31
C GLY A 10 22.54 1.88 0.98
N PHE A 11 21.36 2.34 1.38
CA PHE A 11 21.20 3.70 1.93
C PHE A 11 20.97 3.77 3.45
N PHE A 12 20.58 2.68 4.13
CA PHE A 12 20.17 2.72 5.55
C PHE A 12 20.96 1.79 6.47
N SER A 13 22.28 1.69 6.31
CA SER A 13 23.17 1.07 7.31
C SER A 13 23.83 2.14 8.17
N GLY A 14 23.10 2.69 9.14
CA GLY A 14 23.67 3.63 10.11
C GLY A 14 22.64 4.19 11.09
N ASN A 15 23.04 4.37 12.35
CA ASN A 15 22.28 5.14 13.32
C ASN A 15 22.15 6.60 12.84
N PHE A 16 21.08 6.91 12.11
CA PHE A 16 20.85 8.27 11.61
C PHE A 16 20.71 9.26 12.77
N SER A 17 21.63 10.22 12.82
CA SER A 17 21.56 11.37 13.72
C SER A 17 20.31 12.21 13.45
N PHE A 18 19.84 12.99 14.43
CA PHE A 18 18.61 13.79 14.34
C PHE A 18 18.59 14.62 13.04
N THR A 19 19.71 15.25 12.67
CA THR A 19 19.85 16.09 11.47
C THR A 19 19.73 15.31 10.16
N GLU A 20 20.32 14.11 10.07
CA GLU A 20 20.19 13.28 8.87
C GLU A 20 18.74 12.81 8.68
N ARG A 21 18.01 12.54 9.76
CA ARG A 21 16.59 12.17 9.67
C ARG A 21 15.75 13.28 9.04
N PHE A 22 16.03 14.56 9.34
CA PHE A 22 15.34 15.67 8.66
C PHE A 22 15.71 15.74 7.18
N THR A 23 17.01 15.71 6.87
CA THR A 23 17.49 15.78 5.48
C THR A 23 16.90 14.66 4.63
N VAL A 24 16.91 13.41 5.13
CA VAL A 24 16.36 12.25 4.42
C VAL A 24 14.86 12.35 4.22
N LYS A 25 14.11 12.88 5.19
CA LYS A 25 12.65 13.11 5.04
C LYS A 25 12.36 14.09 3.90
N TYR A 26 13.02 15.25 3.87
CA TYR A 26 12.75 16.27 2.87
C TYR A 26 13.30 15.92 1.49
N ALA A 27 14.54 15.42 1.42
CA ALA A 27 15.14 14.97 0.17
C ALA A 27 14.38 13.77 -0.42
N GLY A 28 14.00 12.82 0.43
CA GLY A 28 13.15 11.68 0.05
C GLY A 28 11.82 12.14 -0.52
N ALA A 29 11.12 13.07 0.15
CA ALA A 29 9.85 13.62 -0.34
C ALA A 29 9.99 14.30 -1.72
N ALA A 30 11.06 15.10 -1.93
CA ALA A 30 11.32 15.74 -3.21
C ALA A 30 11.58 14.74 -4.34
N ILE A 31 12.40 13.71 -4.09
CA ILE A 31 12.66 12.62 -5.04
C ILE A 31 11.35 11.87 -5.35
N MET A 32 10.57 11.52 -4.33
CA MET A 32 9.30 10.81 -4.49
C MET A 32 8.29 11.64 -5.29
N TYR A 33 8.27 12.96 -5.13
CA TYR A 33 7.41 13.85 -5.93
C TYR A 33 7.79 13.84 -7.42
N MET A 34 9.09 13.91 -7.72
CA MET A 34 9.57 13.84 -9.12
C MET A 34 9.29 12.47 -9.75
N VAL A 35 9.54 11.40 -9.00
CA VAL A 35 9.25 10.02 -9.44
C VAL A 35 7.75 9.85 -9.69
N SER A 36 6.90 10.36 -8.80
CA SER A 36 5.44 10.33 -8.96
C SER A 36 5.00 11.05 -10.23
N LYS A 37 5.55 12.24 -10.54
CA LYS A 37 5.26 12.94 -11.81
C LYS A 37 5.68 12.16 -13.04
N LYS A 38 6.85 11.50 -13.03
CA LYS A 38 7.30 10.64 -14.14
C LYS A 38 6.39 9.43 -14.31
N LEU A 39 5.94 8.82 -13.21
CA LEU A 39 4.99 7.69 -13.22
C LEU A 39 3.63 8.11 -13.80
N LYS A 40 3.06 9.25 -13.35
CA LYS A 40 1.82 9.81 -13.89
C LYS A 40 1.88 9.96 -15.41
N LYS A 41 2.98 10.53 -15.92
CA LYS A 41 3.19 10.74 -17.36
C LYS A 41 3.39 9.44 -18.14
N LYS A 42 4.04 8.42 -17.54
CA LYS A 42 4.32 7.15 -18.19
C LYS A 42 3.10 6.24 -18.31
N TYR A 43 2.22 6.24 -17.30
CA TYR A 43 1.04 5.38 -17.25
C TYR A 43 -0.26 6.08 -17.67
N ASN A 44 -0.19 7.33 -18.16
CA ASN A 44 -1.32 8.15 -18.58
C ASN A 44 -2.48 8.17 -17.55
N ILE A 45 -2.11 8.19 -16.27
CA ILE A 45 -3.09 8.16 -15.18
C ILE A 45 -3.82 9.50 -15.18
N THR A 46 -5.04 9.52 -15.71
CA THR A 46 -5.90 10.72 -15.76
C THR A 46 -6.42 11.06 -14.36
N ASP A 47 -6.62 10.05 -13.50
CA ASP A 47 -6.94 10.21 -12.08
C ASP A 47 -6.37 9.06 -11.22
N GLU A 48 -5.51 9.40 -10.26
CA GLU A 48 -4.85 8.45 -9.36
C GLU A 48 -5.85 7.76 -8.42
N ARG A 49 -6.92 8.46 -8.05
CA ARG A 49 -7.97 7.91 -7.19
C ARG A 49 -8.84 6.96 -7.98
N ALA A 50 -9.21 7.31 -9.20
CA ALA A 50 -10.02 6.44 -10.06
C ALA A 50 -9.31 5.11 -10.34
N SER A 51 -8.02 5.13 -10.67
CA SER A 51 -7.25 3.90 -10.89
C SER A 51 -7.10 3.04 -9.63
N LEU A 52 -7.01 3.66 -8.45
CA LEU A 52 -7.02 2.94 -7.17
C LEU A 52 -8.39 2.29 -6.89
N TYR A 53 -9.49 3.01 -7.17
CA TYR A 53 -10.84 2.49 -7.00
C TYR A 53 -11.14 1.36 -7.99
N GLU A 54 -10.75 1.50 -9.25
CA GLU A 54 -10.86 0.47 -10.27
C GLU A 54 -10.10 -0.80 -9.87
N ALA A 55 -8.87 -0.66 -9.37
CA ALA A 55 -8.09 -1.79 -8.88
C ALA A 55 -8.76 -2.48 -7.67
N ALA A 56 -9.28 -1.69 -6.73
CA ALA A 56 -10.00 -2.23 -5.57
C ALA A 56 -11.32 -2.91 -5.95
N GLN A 57 -12.07 -2.36 -6.90
CA GLN A 57 -13.28 -2.97 -7.43
C GLN A 57 -12.99 -4.24 -8.23
N THR A 58 -11.95 -4.23 -9.06
CA THR A 58 -11.49 -5.42 -9.81
C THR A 58 -11.11 -6.55 -8.85
N TRP A 59 -10.40 -6.21 -7.77
CA TRP A 59 -10.07 -7.18 -6.72
C TRP A 59 -11.32 -7.72 -6.03
N THR A 60 -12.25 -6.84 -5.64
CA THR A 60 -13.50 -7.24 -4.99
C THR A 60 -14.38 -8.10 -5.91
N ALA A 61 -14.40 -7.80 -7.22
CA ALA A 61 -15.10 -8.60 -8.22
C ALA A 61 -14.47 -9.99 -8.38
N ALA A 62 -13.13 -10.09 -8.36
CA ALA A 62 -12.40 -11.36 -8.45
C ALA A 62 -12.63 -12.30 -7.24
N LEU A 63 -13.05 -11.74 -6.10
CA LEU A 63 -13.47 -12.57 -4.95
C LEU A 63 -14.74 -13.37 -5.27
N GLU A 64 -15.60 -12.91 -6.19
CA GLU A 64 -16.85 -13.59 -6.58
C GLU A 64 -17.74 -13.91 -5.36
N GLY A 65 -17.75 -13.04 -4.36
CA GLY A 65 -18.49 -13.23 -3.10
C GLY A 65 -17.84 -14.20 -2.10
N ARG A 66 -16.63 -14.71 -2.38
CA ARG A 66 -15.85 -15.52 -1.43
C ARG A 66 -15.19 -14.63 -0.37
N ASP A 67 -14.90 -15.23 0.79
CA ASP A 67 -14.23 -14.53 1.89
C ASP A 67 -12.81 -14.10 1.53
N PHE A 68 -12.07 -14.97 0.82
CA PHE A 68 -10.73 -14.76 0.28
C PHE A 68 -10.62 -15.36 -1.12
N LEU A 69 -9.60 -14.97 -1.89
CA LEU A 69 -9.31 -15.61 -3.17
C LEU A 69 -8.94 -17.09 -2.98
N GLY A 70 -8.32 -17.44 -1.85
CA GLY A 70 -8.07 -18.81 -1.41
C GLY A 70 -9.30 -19.57 -0.88
N GLY A 71 -10.49 -18.99 -0.92
CA GLY A 71 -11.72 -19.58 -0.38
C GLY A 71 -11.82 -19.35 1.13
N CYS A 72 -11.64 -20.41 1.93
CA CYS A 72 -11.79 -20.37 3.39
C CYS A 72 -10.57 -19.77 4.12
N LYS A 73 -9.39 -19.79 3.50
CA LYS A 73 -8.15 -19.22 4.05
C LYS A 73 -7.48 -18.33 3.01
N PRO A 74 -6.77 -17.26 3.44
CA PRO A 74 -6.04 -16.41 2.52
C PRO A 74 -4.91 -17.16 1.83
N ASN A 75 -4.75 -16.96 0.52
CA ASN A 75 -3.65 -17.51 -0.25
C ASN A 75 -2.53 -16.46 -0.45
N LEU A 76 -1.50 -16.80 -1.22
CA LEU A 76 -0.39 -15.90 -1.55
C LEU A 76 -0.83 -14.62 -2.28
N ALA A 77 -1.88 -14.68 -3.11
CA ALA A 77 -2.41 -13.52 -3.80
C ALA A 77 -3.12 -12.57 -2.81
N ASP A 78 -3.94 -13.12 -1.90
CA ASP A 78 -4.57 -12.34 -0.82
C ASP A 78 -3.50 -11.63 0.02
N LEU A 79 -2.43 -12.33 0.40
CA LEU A 79 -1.31 -11.77 1.16
C LEU A 79 -0.55 -10.68 0.38
N ALA A 80 -0.33 -10.88 -0.92
CA ALA A 80 0.36 -9.91 -1.76
C ALA A 80 -0.43 -8.60 -1.88
N VAL A 81 -1.75 -8.69 -2.11
CA VAL A 81 -2.62 -7.51 -2.19
C VAL A 81 -2.73 -6.82 -0.82
N PHE A 82 -2.92 -7.59 0.25
CA PHE A 82 -2.98 -7.05 1.60
C PHE A 82 -1.68 -6.34 1.99
N GLY A 83 -0.52 -6.91 1.68
CA GLY A 83 0.77 -6.29 1.95
C GLY A 83 0.98 -4.95 1.24
N VAL A 84 0.42 -4.79 0.03
CA VAL A 84 0.49 -3.52 -0.71
C VAL A 84 -0.50 -2.49 -0.15
N LEU A 85 -1.68 -2.91 0.29
CA LEU A 85 -2.71 -2.03 0.80
C LEU A 85 -2.47 -1.57 2.25
N ARG A 86 -1.83 -2.40 3.08
CA ARG A 86 -1.63 -2.13 4.51
C ARG A 86 -0.96 -0.79 4.83
N PRO A 87 0.11 -0.36 4.14
CA PRO A 87 0.70 0.96 4.38
C PRO A 87 -0.13 2.13 3.85
N ILE A 88 -1.02 1.88 2.88
CA ILE A 88 -1.82 2.92 2.21
C ILE A 88 -3.13 3.18 2.99
N ARG A 89 -3.64 2.19 3.72
CA ARG A 89 -4.92 2.22 4.45
C ARG A 89 -5.16 3.46 5.31
N TYR A 90 -4.12 3.97 5.96
CA TYR A 90 -4.20 5.12 6.88
C TYR A 90 -3.97 6.48 6.21
N LEU A 91 -3.55 6.49 4.95
CA LEU A 91 -3.42 7.71 4.15
C LEU A 91 -4.79 8.18 3.66
N SER A 92 -4.92 9.46 3.31
CA SER A 92 -6.17 10.00 2.75
C SER A 92 -6.68 9.21 1.54
N ALA A 93 -5.79 8.82 0.62
CA ALA A 93 -6.15 7.99 -0.53
C ALA A 93 -6.68 6.60 -0.13
N GLY A 94 -6.15 5.99 0.93
CA GLY A 94 -6.62 4.69 1.42
C GLY A 94 -7.94 4.79 2.16
N LYS A 95 -8.18 5.87 2.92
CA LYS A 95 -9.48 6.14 3.54
C LYS A 95 -10.56 6.34 2.48
N ASP A 96 -10.29 7.20 1.50
CA ASP A 96 -11.24 7.48 0.43
C ASP A 96 -11.52 6.23 -0.42
N MET A 97 -10.55 5.34 -0.63
CA MET A 97 -10.75 4.05 -1.32
C MET A 97 -11.72 3.15 -0.57
N VAL A 98 -11.59 3.05 0.75
CA VAL A 98 -12.47 2.21 1.58
C VAL A 98 -13.90 2.78 1.64
N GLU A 99 -14.05 4.10 1.59
CA GLU A 99 -15.38 4.75 1.56
C GLU A 99 -16.08 4.60 0.21
N ASN A 100 -15.33 4.53 -0.90
CA ASN A 100 -15.87 4.48 -2.26
C ASN A 100 -15.91 3.06 -2.87
N THR A 101 -15.43 2.04 -2.15
CA THR A 101 -15.38 0.65 -2.65
C THR A 101 -15.70 -0.36 -1.56
N ASN A 102 -16.24 -1.52 -1.94
CA ASN A 102 -16.61 -2.59 -0.99
C ASN A 102 -15.42 -3.47 -0.55
N ILE A 103 -14.21 -2.93 -0.54
CA ILE A 103 -12.99 -3.66 -0.17
C ILE A 103 -12.81 -3.75 1.36
N SER A 104 -13.57 -2.97 2.13
CA SER A 104 -13.54 -2.91 3.60
C SER A 104 -13.62 -4.29 4.23
N ASP A 105 -14.59 -5.09 3.79
CA ASP A 105 -14.98 -6.31 4.47
C ASP A 105 -13.91 -7.39 4.28
N TRP A 106 -13.40 -7.53 3.06
CA TRP A 106 -12.26 -8.41 2.78
C TRP A 106 -11.01 -7.95 3.54
N TYR A 107 -10.76 -6.64 3.59
CA TYR A 107 -9.58 -6.09 4.27
C TYR A 107 -9.63 -6.36 5.78
N GLN A 108 -10.80 -6.21 6.43
CA GLN A 108 -10.98 -6.53 7.84
C GLN A 108 -10.82 -8.04 8.14
N ARG A 109 -11.29 -8.91 7.24
CA ARG A 109 -11.04 -10.35 7.33
C ARG A 109 -9.55 -10.66 7.22
N MET A 110 -8.83 -10.00 6.33
CA MET A 110 -7.37 -10.13 6.20
C MET A 110 -6.62 -9.64 7.44
N GLU A 111 -7.00 -8.51 8.03
CA GLU A 111 -6.41 -8.03 9.30
C GLU A 111 -6.59 -9.05 10.42
N THR A 112 -7.78 -9.64 10.51
CA THR A 112 -8.06 -10.70 11.50
C THR A 112 -7.24 -11.97 11.25
N ALA A 113 -7.11 -12.38 9.98
CA ALA A 113 -6.40 -13.61 9.61
C ALA A 113 -4.87 -13.50 9.74
N VAL A 114 -4.30 -12.32 9.43
CA VAL A 114 -2.85 -12.06 9.53
C VAL A 114 -2.45 -11.67 10.96
N GLY A 115 -3.37 -11.07 11.71
CA GLY A 115 -3.13 -10.62 13.07
C GLY A 115 -2.29 -9.35 13.16
N GLU A 116 -2.02 -8.95 14.41
CA GLU A 116 -1.27 -7.74 14.73
C GLU A 116 0.17 -7.79 14.22
N SER A 117 0.71 -6.62 13.88
CA SER A 117 2.11 -6.50 13.49
C SER A 117 3.01 -6.79 14.70
N VAL A 118 3.93 -7.75 14.56
CA VAL A 118 4.91 -8.13 15.59
C VAL A 118 5.83 -6.97 16.02
N ARG A 119 5.79 -5.81 15.33
CA ARG A 119 6.56 -4.62 15.68
C ARG A 119 5.97 -3.78 16.82
N ILE A 120 4.80 -4.11 17.36
CA ILE A 120 4.21 -3.44 18.53
C ILE A 120 4.42 -4.31 19.77
N THR A 121 5.67 -4.64 20.11
CA THR A 121 6.10 -5.00 21.46
C THR A 121 7.62 -4.76 21.56
N ILE A 122 8.01 -3.51 21.80
CA ILE A 122 9.33 -3.14 22.35
C ILE A 122 9.19 -1.86 23.14
#